data_AF-A0A9E5GS85-F1
#
_entry.id   AF-A0A9E5GS85-F1
#
_cell.length_a   1.000
_cell.length_b   1.000
_cell.length_c   1.000
_cell.angle_alpha   90.00
_cell.angle_beta   90.00
_cell.angle_gamma   90.00
#
_symmetry.space_group_name_H-M   'P 1'
#
loop_
_entity.id
_entity.type
_entity.pdbx_description
1 polymer ?
#
loop_
_entity_poly.entity_id
_entity_poly.type
_entity_poly.pdbx_seq_one_letter_code
_entity_poly.pdbx_strand_id
1 'polypeptide(L)'
;MFLDNAASTQKPQYVIDGVSEFVAHDYANIHRGLYPLSEKSEEAYHHSKELVGELINCKASEIIYSYNSTYAINLIAQSLVISDILNA
;
A
#
# COMPACT_ATOMS: atom_id res chain seq x y z
N MET A 1 17.69 -25.08 -3.16
CA MET A 1 17.98 -23.82 -2.44
C MET A 1 17.49 -22.68 -3.30
N PHE A 2 16.70 -21.75 -2.76
CA PHE A 2 16.18 -20.59 -3.50
C PHE A 2 17.03 -19.36 -3.14
N LEU A 3 17.78 -18.81 -4.11
CA LEU A 3 18.72 -17.69 -3.90
C LEU A 3 18.42 -16.49 -4.80
N ASP A 4 17.16 -16.33 -5.21
CA ASP A 4 16.72 -15.28 -6.15
C ASP A 4 15.77 -14.27 -5.47
N ASN A 5 16.05 -13.92 -4.21
CA ASN A 5 15.20 -13.03 -3.40
C ASN A 5 15.17 -11.58 -3.91
N ALA A 6 16.15 -11.17 -4.71
CA ALA A 6 16.19 -9.84 -5.31
C ALA A 6 15.15 -9.67 -6.44
N ALA A 7 14.81 -10.75 -7.16
CA ALA A 7 13.74 -10.74 -8.15
C ALA A 7 12.36 -10.75 -7.49
N SER A 8 12.15 -11.60 -6.48
CA SER A 8 10.97 -11.60 -5.60
C SER A 8 11.19 -12.46 -4.37
N THR A 9 10.46 -12.17 -3.29
CA THR A 9 10.54 -12.89 -2.02
C THR A 9 9.41 -13.90 -1.85
N GLN A 10 9.74 -15.05 -1.28
CA GLN A 10 8.73 -15.97 -0.73
C GLN A 10 7.95 -15.26 0.39
N LYS A 11 6.67 -15.58 0.54
CA LYS A 11 5.80 -14.95 1.54
C LYS A 11 5.79 -15.80 2.82
N PRO A 12 6.18 -15.25 3.98
CA PRO A 12 6.03 -15.93 5.26
C PRO A 12 4.57 -16.28 5.53
N GLN A 13 4.31 -17.35 6.30
CA GLN A 13 2.96 -17.83 6.57
C GLN A 13 2.04 -16.74 7.17
N TYR A 14 2.56 -15.93 8.10
CA TYR A 14 1.76 -14.85 8.71
C TYR A 14 1.29 -13.78 7.71
N VAL A 15 2.02 -13.57 6.60
CA VAL A 15 1.59 -12.66 5.52
C VAL A 15 0.46 -13.29 4.72
N ILE A 16 0.57 -14.58 4.43
CA ILE A 16 -0.47 -15.35 3.72
C ILE A 16 -1.75 -15.33 4.55
N ASP A 17 -1.66 -15.68 5.83
CA ASP A 17 -2.80 -15.73 6.75
C ASP A 17 -3.48 -14.36 6.87
N GLY A 18 -2.70 -13.29 7.04
CA GLY A 18 -3.25 -11.93 7.15
C GLY A 18 -4.00 -11.47 5.89
N VAL A 19 -3.47 -11.76 4.71
CA VAL A 19 -4.16 -11.45 3.45
C VAL A 19 -5.41 -12.31 3.27
N SER A 20 -5.31 -13.61 3.55
CA SER A 20 -6.45 -14.53 3.48
C SER A 20 -7.58 -14.13 4.42
N GLU A 21 -7.25 -13.76 5.66
CA GLU A 21 -8.21 -13.31 6.67
C GLU A 21 -8.92 -12.03 6.24
N PHE A 22 -8.17 -11.02 5.81
CA PHE A 22 -8.73 -9.76 5.32
C PHE A 22 -9.69 -9.99 4.13
N VAL A 23 -9.27 -10.80 3.15
CA VAL A 23 -10.09 -11.09 1.97
C VAL A 23 -11.35 -11.87 2.33
N ALA A 24 -11.27 -12.81 3.27
CA ALA A 24 -12.40 -13.64 3.66
C ALA A 24 -13.43 -12.91 4.53
N HIS A 25 -13.00 -12.00 5.41
CA HIS A 25 -13.86 -11.47 6.48
C HIS A 25 -14.02 -9.95 6.49
N ASP A 26 -13.04 -9.18 5.99
CA ASP A 26 -13.02 -7.73 6.16
C ASP A 26 -13.11 -6.93 4.85
N TYR A 27 -12.95 -7.59 3.69
CA TYR A 27 -12.87 -6.94 2.38
C TYR A 27 -14.16 -6.20 1.99
N ALA A 28 -14.04 -4.88 1.85
CA ALA A 28 -15.03 -3.99 1.28
C ALA A 28 -14.35 -2.81 0.56
N ASN A 29 -15.12 -2.08 -0.24
CA ASN A 29 -14.63 -0.86 -0.86
C ASN A 29 -14.40 0.24 0.19
N ILE A 30 -13.14 0.59 0.41
CA ILE A 30 -12.73 1.76 1.19
C ILE A 30 -13.30 3.05 0.59
N HIS A 31 -13.50 4.07 1.43
CA HIS A 31 -14.07 5.37 1.09
C HIS A 31 -15.51 5.36 0.54
N ARG A 32 -16.24 4.23 0.66
CA ARG A 32 -17.54 4.05 -0.01
C ARG A 32 -18.69 3.57 0.88
N GLY A 33 -18.53 3.52 2.21
CA GLY A 33 -19.53 2.87 3.05
C GLY A 33 -19.80 3.50 4.41
N LEU A 34 -21.09 3.77 4.63
CA LEU A 34 -21.76 3.99 5.91
C LEU A 34 -22.13 2.65 6.59
N TYR A 35 -21.32 1.59 6.39
CA TYR A 35 -21.62 0.23 6.89
C TYR A 35 -20.38 -0.43 7.51
N PRO A 36 -20.55 -1.34 8.48
CA PRO A 36 -19.45 -1.80 9.34
C PRO A 36 -18.25 -2.42 8.61
N LEU A 37 -18.51 -3.15 7.53
CA LEU A 37 -17.44 -3.81 6.76
C LEU A 37 -16.56 -2.79 6.01
N SER A 38 -17.16 -1.70 5.51
CA SER A 38 -16.39 -0.62 4.88
C SER A 38 -15.54 0.12 5.91
N GLU A 39 -16.05 0.35 7.12
CA GLU A 39 -15.30 1.00 8.19
C GLU A 39 -14.10 0.16 8.63
N LYS A 40 -14.28 -1.16 8.76
CA LYS A 40 -13.17 -2.09 9.07
C LYS A 40 -12.09 -2.10 7.99
N SER A 41 -12.49 -2.16 6.71
CA SER A 41 -11.55 -2.08 5.59
C SER A 41 -10.78 -0.75 5.58
N GLU A 42 -11.46 0.35 5.89
CA GLU A 42 -10.87 1.70 5.99
C GLU A 42 -9.85 1.76 7.13
N GLU A 43 -10.20 1.24 8.31
CA GLU A 43 -9.33 1.18 9.48
C GLU A 43 -8.08 0.35 9.18
N ALA A 44 -8.23 -0.85 8.61
CA ALA A 44 -7.10 -1.69 8.21
C ALA A 44 -6.19 -0.99 7.19
N TYR A 45 -6.78 -0.27 6.23
CA TYR A 45 -6.03 0.52 5.26
C TYR A 45 -5.23 1.65 5.92
N HIS A 46 -5.82 2.43 6.82
CA HIS A 46 -5.11 3.50 7.53
C HIS A 46 -4.04 2.97 8.46
N HIS A 47 -4.35 1.94 9.24
CA HIS A 47 -3.39 1.31 10.13
C HIS A 47 -2.17 0.77 9.37
N SER A 48 -2.37 0.18 8.19
CA SER A 48 -1.24 -0.25 7.35
C SER A 48 -0.29 0.90 6.99
N LYS A 49 -0.81 2.12 6.77
CA LYS A 49 0.02 3.29 6.46
C LYS A 49 0.78 3.80 7.68
N GLU A 50 0.19 3.68 8.89
CA GLU A 50 0.88 4.00 10.14
C GLU A 50 2.10 3.09 10.33
N LEU A 51 1.92 1.78 10.16
CA LEU A 51 3.00 0.80 10.27
C LEU A 51 4.12 1.04 9.24
N VAL A 52 3.76 1.36 7.99
CA VAL A 52 4.76 1.72 6.97
C VAL A 52 5.48 3.01 7.34
N GLY A 53 4.75 4.03 7.83
CA GLY A 53 5.31 5.29 8.29
C GLY A 53 6.30 5.11 9.44
N GLU A 54 6.00 4.25 10.41
CA GLU A 54 6.92 3.89 11.50
C GLU A 54 8.19 3.20 10.97
N LEU A 55 8.05 2.27 10.01
CA LEU A 55 9.17 1.55 9.42
C LEU A 55 10.17 2.48 8.72
N ILE A 56 9.69 3.52 8.02
CA ILE A 56 10.53 4.43 7.22
C ILE A 56 10.65 5.85 7.82
N ASN A 57 10.16 6.05 9.05
CA ASN A 57 10.17 7.30 9.79
C ASN A 57 9.50 8.49 9.06
N CYS A 58 8.25 8.32 8.63
CA CYS A 58 7.42 9.39 8.08
C CYS A 58 5.96 9.31 8.56
N LYS A 59 5.14 10.30 8.23
CA LYS A 59 3.72 10.30 8.62
C LYS A 59 2.90 9.43 7.68
N ALA A 60 1.86 8.76 8.21
CA ALA A 60 0.92 7.98 7.40
C ALA A 60 0.29 8.80 6.24
N SER A 61 0.10 10.11 6.42
CA SER A 61 -0.40 11.03 5.40
C SER A 61 0.54 11.21 4.20
N GLU A 62 1.83 10.91 4.36
CA GLU A 62 2.86 11.00 3.31
C GLU A 62 2.98 9.70 2.51
N ILE A 63 2.29 8.63 2.93
CA ILE A 63 2.30 7.33 2.26
C ILE A 63 1.23 7.24 1.18
N ILE A 64 1.66 7.00 -0.06
CA ILE A 64 0.81 6.68 -1.21
C ILE A 64 1.14 5.27 -1.69
N TYR A 65 0.17 4.36 -1.62
CA TYR A 65 0.32 3.02 -2.20
C TYR A 65 0.24 3.08 -3.73
N SER A 66 1.10 2.29 -4.37
CA SER A 66 1.18 2.13 -5.82
C SER A 66 1.29 0.66 -6.18
N TYR A 67 1.10 0.32 -7.45
CA TYR A 67 1.14 -1.07 -7.91
C TYR A 67 2.52 -1.72 -7.74
N ASN A 68 3.59 -0.96 -7.95
CA ASN A 68 4.99 -1.37 -7.82
C ASN A 68 5.91 -0.14 -7.88
N SER A 69 7.20 -0.34 -7.61
CA SER A 69 8.21 0.72 -7.62
C SER A 69 8.32 1.44 -8.98
N THR A 70 8.22 0.72 -10.10
CA THR A 70 8.27 1.33 -11.44
C THR A 70 7.10 2.29 -11.66
N TYR A 71 5.89 1.89 -11.27
CA TYR A 71 4.72 2.75 -11.36
C TYR A 71 4.86 3.97 -10.46
N ALA A 72 5.35 3.81 -9.23
CA ALA A 72 5.58 4.93 -8.31
C ALA A 72 6.52 5.99 -8.90
N ILE A 73 7.64 5.57 -9.50
CA ILE A 73 8.60 6.48 -10.13
C ILE A 73 7.96 7.21 -11.30
N ASN A 74 7.21 6.50 -12.14
CA ASN A 74 6.51 7.13 -13.27
C ASN A 74 5.44 8.11 -12.80
N LEU A 75 4.70 7.79 -11.74
CA LEU A 75 3.72 8.69 -11.14
C LEU A 75 4.38 9.99 -10.69
N ILE A 76 5.51 9.90 -9.97
CA ILE A 76 6.27 11.08 -9.53
C ILE A 76 6.73 11.91 -10.73
N ALA A 77 7.35 11.27 -11.73
CA ALA A 77 7.85 11.97 -12.91
C ALA A 77 6.74 12.71 -13.66
N GLN A 78 5.61 12.05 -13.92
CA GLN A 78 4.47 12.66 -14.60
C GLN A 78 3.84 13.77 -13.75
N SER A 79 3.66 13.57 -12.44
CA SER A 79 3.10 14.59 -11.56
C SER A 79 3.96 15.85 -11.52
N LEU A 80 5.29 15.72 -11.44
CA LEU A 80 6.21 16.85 -11.39
C LEU A 80 6.27 17.63 -12.71
N VAL A 81 6.16 16.93 -13.84
CA VAL A 81 6.08 17.57 -15.17
C VAL A 81 4.75 18.30 -15.34
N ILE A 82 3.62 17.64 -15.01
CA ILE A 82 2.28 18.24 -15.14
C ILE A 82 2.10 19.44 -14.21
N SER A 83 2.76 19.43 -13.05
CA SER A 83 2.71 20.55 -12.10
C SER A 83 3.70 21.67 -12.40
N ASP A 84 4.41 21.63 -13.54
CA ASP A 84 5.47 22.58 -13.94
C ASP A 84 6.59 22.76 -12.89
N ILE A 85 6.77 21.78 -11.99
CA ILE A 85 7.86 21.79 -11.01
C ILE A 85 9.17 21.39 -11.70
N LEU A 86 9.10 20.39 -12.58
CA LEU A 86 10.17 20.02 -13.47
C LEU A 86 9.84 20.53 -14.87
N ASN A 87 10.49 21.62 -15.27
CA ASN A 87 10.52 22.05 -16.66
C ASN A 87 11.55 21.19 -17.41
N ALA A 88 11.06 20.36 -18.33
CA ALA A 88 11.87 19.67 -19.33
C ALA A 88 11.89 20.47 -20.63
#